data_AF-A0A1A3NXN3-F1
#
_entry.id   AF-A0A1A3NXN3-F1
#
_cell.length_a   1.000
_cell.length_b   1.000
_cell.length_c   1.000
_cell.angle_alpha   90.00
_cell.angle_beta   90.00
_cell.angle_gamma   90.00
#
_symmetry.space_group_name_H-M   'P 1'
#
loop_
_entity.id
_entity.type
_entity.pdbx_description
1 polymer ?
#
loop_
_entity_poly.entity_id
_entity_poly.type
_entity_poly.pdbx_seq_one_letter_code
_entity_poly.pdbx_strand_id
1 'polypeptide(L)'
;MGPPRAAAGPAPAAPAPLPTPPAPAPSAPPSELTKVSIYLDEATDAFLETVRTSARFAKPRVDATRSAVVRLALTRLAAQLHPTDLIAELQRKAATHTGPGRKRA
;
A
#
# COMPACT_ATOMS: atom_id res chain seq x y z
N MET A 1 32.42 -57.82 49.67
CA MET A 1 32.34 -56.35 49.65
C MET A 1 32.28 -55.93 48.18
N GLY A 2 31.11 -55.55 47.66
CA GLY A 2 30.95 -55.10 46.27
C GLY A 2 30.64 -53.59 46.22
N PRO A 3 31.02 -52.85 45.17
CA PRO A 3 30.87 -51.39 45.14
C PRO A 3 29.41 -50.96 44.85
N PRO A 4 28.98 -49.77 45.32
CA PRO A 4 27.64 -49.27 45.08
C PRO A 4 27.51 -48.71 43.65
N ARG A 5 26.38 -49.02 43.02
CA ARG A 5 26.00 -48.54 41.68
C ARG A 5 25.48 -47.10 41.79
N ALA A 6 26.18 -46.16 41.16
CA ALA A 6 25.75 -44.77 41.08
C ALA A 6 24.48 -44.64 40.22
N ALA A 7 23.46 -43.99 40.77
CA ALA A 7 22.22 -43.67 40.06
C ALA A 7 22.46 -42.48 39.12
N ALA A 8 22.26 -42.70 37.82
CA ALA A 8 22.30 -41.65 36.81
C ALA A 8 21.07 -40.74 36.95
N GLY A 9 21.30 -39.43 37.06
CA GLY A 9 20.26 -38.41 37.13
C GLY A 9 19.49 -38.24 35.81
N PRO A 10 18.29 -37.64 35.84
CA PRO A 10 17.48 -37.43 34.65
C PRO A 10 18.08 -36.35 33.75
N ALA A 11 18.25 -36.66 32.46
CA ALA A 11 18.68 -35.72 31.44
C ALA A 11 17.54 -34.73 31.09
N PRO A 12 17.81 -33.43 30.91
CA PRO A 12 16.79 -32.46 30.52
C PRO A 12 16.33 -32.68 29.07
N ALA A 13 15.02 -32.65 28.86
CA ALA A 13 14.37 -32.79 27.55
C ALA A 13 14.73 -31.61 26.62
N ALA A 14 15.01 -31.93 25.36
CA ALA A 14 15.32 -30.94 24.33
C ALA A 14 14.08 -30.08 23.97
N PRO A 15 14.24 -28.77 23.73
CA PRO A 15 13.13 -27.89 23.37
C PRO A 15 12.63 -28.16 21.95
N ALA A 16 11.31 -28.15 21.77
CA ALA A 16 10.66 -28.31 20.47
C ALA A 16 10.95 -27.11 19.54
N PRO A 17 11.09 -27.33 18.22
CA PRO A 17 11.37 -26.27 17.26
C PRO A 17 10.18 -25.30 17.14
N LEU A 18 10.47 -24.00 17.18
CA LEU A 18 9.50 -22.91 16.99
C LEU A 18 8.99 -22.89 15.54
N PRO A 19 7.71 -22.58 15.30
CA PRO A 19 7.16 -22.45 13.95
C PRO A 19 7.83 -21.29 13.21
N THR A 20 8.36 -21.58 12.02
CA THR A 20 8.93 -20.59 11.11
C THR A 20 7.84 -19.63 10.62
N PRO A 21 8.10 -18.31 10.59
CA PRO A 21 7.14 -17.34 10.08
C PRO A 21 6.81 -17.59 8.59
N PRO A 22 5.55 -17.36 8.17
CA PRO A 22 5.12 -17.59 6.80
C PRO A 22 5.89 -16.69 5.82
N ALA A 23 6.31 -17.28 4.70
CA ALA A 23 7.01 -16.57 3.65
C ALA A 23 6.10 -15.47 3.04
N PRO A 24 6.67 -14.30 2.69
CA PRO A 24 5.90 -13.22 2.07
C PRO A 24 5.33 -13.69 0.73
N ALA A 25 4.04 -13.38 0.50
CA ALA A 25 3.33 -13.74 -0.72
C ALA A 25 4.02 -13.13 -1.96
N PRO A 26 4.01 -13.83 -3.11
CA PRO A 26 4.64 -13.34 -4.33
C PRO A 26 4.00 -12.03 -4.79
N SER A 27 4.85 -11.03 -5.07
CA SER A 27 4.42 -9.76 -5.68
C SER A 27 3.78 -10.04 -7.04
N ALA A 28 2.59 -9.48 -7.25
CA ALA A 28 1.90 -9.54 -8.54
C ALA A 28 2.82 -9.05 -9.68
N PRO A 29 2.71 -9.64 -10.89
CA PRO A 29 3.55 -9.24 -12.02
C PRO A 29 3.35 -7.75 -12.34
N PRO A 30 4.42 -7.05 -12.75
CA PRO A 30 4.33 -5.64 -13.07
C PRO A 30 3.40 -5.44 -14.26
N SER A 31 2.21 -4.89 -14.01
CA SER A 31 1.32 -4.43 -15.08
C SER A 31 2.04 -3.35 -15.89
N GLU A 32 1.93 -3.41 -17.22
CA GLU A 32 2.46 -2.35 -18.07
C GLU A 32 1.80 -1.01 -17.71
N LEU A 33 2.64 0.02 -17.59
CA LEU A 33 2.23 1.36 -17.18
C LEU A 33 2.18 2.27 -18.40
N THR A 34 0.99 2.78 -18.72
CA THR A 34 0.84 3.82 -19.72
C THR A 34 1.20 5.18 -19.12
N LYS A 35 2.01 5.97 -19.82
CA LYS A 35 2.33 7.34 -19.42
C LYS A 35 1.13 8.25 -19.67
N VAL A 36 0.65 8.92 -18.62
CA VAL A 36 -0.47 9.88 -18.69
C VAL A 36 -0.02 11.22 -18.11
N SER A 37 -0.42 12.31 -18.77
CA SER A 37 -0.24 13.68 -18.27
C SER A 37 -1.57 14.15 -17.66
N ILE A 38 -1.54 14.58 -16.40
CA ILE A 38 -2.69 15.12 -15.68
C ILE A 38 -2.36 16.50 -15.11
N TYR A 39 -3.37 17.36 -15.01
CA TYR A 39 -3.25 18.65 -14.35
C TYR A 39 -3.68 18.50 -12.89
N LEU A 40 -2.83 18.97 -11.99
CA LEU A 40 -3.07 19.04 -10.55
C LEU A 40 -2.94 20.50 -10.14
N ASP A 41 -3.70 20.90 -9.13
CA ASP A 41 -3.46 22.19 -8.50
C ASP A 41 -2.18 22.16 -7.64
N GLU A 42 -1.70 23.35 -7.27
CA GLU A 42 -0.48 23.50 -6.48
C GLU A 42 -0.58 22.81 -5.12
N ALA A 43 -1.76 22.88 -4.47
CA ALA A 43 -2.00 22.24 -3.18
C ALA A 43 -1.86 20.71 -3.26
N THR A 44 -2.39 20.10 -4.31
CA THR A 44 -2.28 18.65 -4.54
C THR A 44 -0.83 18.26 -4.88
N ASP A 45 -0.11 19.03 -5.69
CA ASP A 45 1.31 18.73 -5.98
C ASP A 45 2.16 18.82 -4.69
N ALA A 46 1.95 19.85 -3.88
CA ALA A 46 2.64 20.02 -2.59
C ALA A 46 2.33 18.87 -1.61
N PHE A 47 1.09 18.38 -1.59
CA PHE A 47 0.72 17.18 -0.83
C PHE A 47 1.50 15.95 -1.30
N LEU A 48 1.62 15.72 -2.61
CA LEU A 48 2.39 14.58 -3.14
C LEU A 48 3.88 14.65 -2.77
N GLU A 49 4.48 15.85 -2.79
CA GLU A 49 5.87 16.02 -2.33
C GLU A 49 6.03 15.81 -0.82
N THR A 50 5.04 16.23 -0.03
CA THR A 50 5.04 15.99 1.41
C THR A 50 5.01 14.49 1.70
N VAL A 51 4.11 13.75 1.06
CA VAL A 51 4.03 12.28 1.19
C VAL A 51 5.35 11.62 0.80
N ARG A 52 5.94 12.02 -0.33
CA ARG A 52 7.23 11.50 -0.79
C ARG A 52 8.34 11.76 0.23
N THR A 53 8.35 12.94 0.84
CA THR A 53 9.32 13.31 1.85
C THR A 53 9.14 12.46 3.12
N SER A 54 7.91 12.34 3.62
CA SER A 54 7.60 11.52 4.80
C SER A 54 7.95 10.05 4.59
N ALA A 55 7.71 9.50 3.40
CA ALA A 55 8.00 8.11 3.07
C ALA A 55 9.51 7.76 3.14
N ARG A 56 10.39 8.75 2.92
CA ARG A 56 11.84 8.56 3.06
C ARG A 56 12.27 8.29 4.51
N PHE A 57 11.53 8.84 5.46
CA PHE A 57 11.78 8.69 6.89
C PHE A 57 10.99 7.53 7.52
N ALA A 58 10.04 6.95 6.79
CA ALA A 58 9.25 5.81 7.25
C ALA A 58 10.10 4.53 7.38
N LYS A 59 9.71 3.66 8.32
CA LYS A 59 10.28 2.32 8.52
C LYS A 59 9.12 1.30 8.49
N PRO A 60 9.09 0.35 7.53
CA PRO A 60 10.03 0.18 6.42
C PRO A 60 9.99 1.35 5.42
N ARG A 61 11.11 1.59 4.71
CA ARG A 61 11.19 2.65 3.69
C ARG A 61 10.29 2.27 2.51
N VAL A 62 9.48 3.21 2.05
CA VAL A 62 8.55 3.01 0.92
C VAL A 62 8.93 3.97 -0.20
N ASP A 63 9.00 3.47 -1.44
CA ASP A 63 9.18 4.32 -2.62
C ASP A 63 7.86 4.97 -3.05
N ALA A 64 7.46 6.01 -2.32
CA ALA A 64 6.22 6.75 -2.56
C ALA A 64 6.42 7.83 -3.64
N THR A 65 6.73 7.41 -4.86
CA THR A 65 6.72 8.32 -6.02
C THR A 65 5.33 8.91 -6.26
N ARG A 66 5.24 10.07 -6.92
CA ARG A 66 3.96 10.71 -7.27
C ARG A 66 3.00 9.75 -7.96
N SER A 67 3.49 9.00 -8.95
CA SER A 67 2.69 8.01 -9.68
C SER A 67 2.28 6.81 -8.84
N ALA A 68 3.07 6.39 -7.84
CA ALA A 68 2.66 5.36 -6.89
C ALA A 68 1.50 5.83 -6.01
N VAL A 69 1.56 7.07 -5.51
CA VAL A 69 0.50 7.66 -4.68
C VAL A 69 -0.79 7.85 -5.50
N VAL A 70 -0.68 8.37 -6.73
CA VAL A 70 -1.85 8.54 -7.62
C VAL A 70 -2.49 7.20 -7.95
N ARG A 71 -1.70 6.16 -8.29
CA ARG A 71 -2.23 4.82 -8.52
C ARG A 71 -2.93 4.26 -7.30
N LEU A 72 -2.35 4.39 -6.10
CA LEU A 72 -2.98 3.95 -4.86
C LEU A 72 -4.32 4.65 -4.63
N ALA A 73 -4.38 5.96 -4.86
CA ALA A 73 -5.61 6.74 -4.73
C ALA A 73 -6.69 6.25 -5.72
N LEU A 74 -6.32 6.01 -6.99
CA LEU A 74 -7.24 5.50 -8.01
C LEU A 74 -7.72 4.07 -7.70
N THR A 75 -6.83 3.19 -7.22
CA THR A 75 -7.22 1.84 -6.79
C THR A 75 -8.23 1.89 -5.64
N ARG A 76 -8.00 2.77 -4.65
CA ARG A 76 -8.94 2.97 -3.54
C ARG A 76 -10.27 3.54 -4.01
N LEU A 77 -10.23 4.52 -4.92
CA LEU A 77 -11.43 5.11 -5.49
C LEU A 77 -12.27 4.06 -6.23
N ALA A 78 -11.63 3.21 -7.03
CA ALA A 78 -12.30 2.12 -7.76
C ALA A 78 -12.86 1.05 -6.81
N ALA A 79 -12.22 0.81 -5.66
CA ALA A 79 -12.75 -0.11 -4.65
C ALA A 79 -13.94 0.47 -3.88
N GLN A 80 -14.06 1.80 -3.81
CA GLN A 80 -15.08 2.49 -3.01
C GLN A 80 -16.32 2.90 -3.80
N LEU A 81 -16.17 3.22 -5.10
CA LEU A 81 -17.24 3.80 -5.90
C LEU A 81 -17.44 3.03 -7.20
N HIS A 82 -18.70 2.74 -7.52
CA HIS A 82 -19.07 2.25 -8.84
C HIS A 82 -18.87 3.37 -9.88
N PRO A 83 -18.49 3.05 -11.12
CA PRO A 83 -18.31 4.06 -12.18
C PRO A 83 -19.51 5.00 -12.36
N THR A 84 -20.73 4.48 -12.20
CA THR A 84 -21.96 5.27 -12.29
C THR A 84 -22.04 6.35 -11.20
N ASP A 85 -21.64 6.03 -9.97
CA ASP A 85 -21.67 6.96 -8.85
C ASP A 85 -20.61 8.06 -9.01
N LEU A 86 -19.43 7.70 -9.55
CA LEU A 86 -18.39 8.66 -9.91
C LEU A 86 -18.90 9.66 -10.96
N ILE A 87 -19.58 9.19 -12.00
CA ILE A 87 -20.14 10.06 -13.03
C ILE A 87 -21.20 10.99 -12.42
N ALA A 88 -22.10 10.46 -11.59
CA ALA A 88 -23.12 11.25 -10.92
C ALA A 88 -22.49 12.35 -10.02
N GLU A 89 -21.43 12.03 -9.28
CA GLU A 89 -20.72 13.00 -8.46
C GLU A 89 -20.01 14.08 -9.29
N LEU A 90 -19.36 13.70 -10.38
CA LEU A 90 -18.74 14.65 -11.30
C LEU A 90 -19.78 15.60 -11.92
N GLN A 91 -20.96 15.08 -12.28
CA GLN A 91 -22.07 15.89 -12.77
C GLN A 91 -22.58 16.86 -11.71
N ARG A 92 -22.73 16.42 -10.45
CA ARG A 92 -23.11 17.30 -9.33
C ARG A 92 -22.11 18.43 -9.14
N LYS A 93 -20.81 18.13 -9.12
CA LYS A 93 -19.74 19.14 -9.00
C LYS A 93 -19.72 20.11 -10.18
N ALA A 94 -19.92 19.61 -11.40
CA ALA A 94 -20.02 20.46 -12.59
C ALA A 94 -21.23 21.39 -12.54
N ALA A 95 -22.39 20.92 -12.06
CA ALA A 95 -23.58 21.75 -11.87
C ALA A 95 -23.37 22.88 -10.84
N THR A 96 -22.50 22.66 -9.84
CA THR A 96 -22.09 23.71 -8.89
C THR A 96 -21.00 24.64 -9.45
N HIS A 97 -20.35 24.26 -10.54
CA HIS A 97 -19.37 25.06 -11.26
C HIS A 97 -19.96 25.53 -12.59
N THR A 98 -20.97 26.40 -12.52
CA THR A 98 -21.50 27.14 -13.68
C THR A 98 -20.49 28.19 -14.14
N GLY A 99 -19.37 27.74 -14.70
CA GLY A 99 -18.52 28.50 -15.61
C GLY A 99 -18.73 27.98 -17.03
N PRO A 100 -18.46 28.78 -18.09
CA PRO A 100 -18.78 28.40 -19.46
C PRO A 100 -18.16 27.04 -19.79
N GLY A 101 -19.01 26.02 -19.91
CA GLY A 101 -18.58 24.65 -20.15
C GLY A 101 -17.71 24.59 -21.39
N ARG A 102 -16.56 23.93 -21.28
CA ARG A 102 -15.72 23.57 -22.42
C ARG A 102 -16.63 22.89 -23.46
N LYS A 103 -16.97 23.60 -24.54
CA LYS A 103 -17.57 23.00 -25.72
C LYS A 103 -16.60 21.92 -26.18
N ARG A 104 -17.04 20.68 -26.18
CA ARG A 104 -16.34 19.62 -26.90
C ARG A 104 -16.53 19.92 -28.39
N ALA A 105 -15.52 20.53 -28.99
CA ALA A 105 -15.31 20.51 -30.43
C ALA A 105 -14.69 19.16 -30.81
#